data_AF-A0A4V0HXZ7-F1
#
_entry.id   AF-A0A4V0HXZ7-F1
#
_cell.length_a   1.000
_cell.length_b   1.000
_cell.length_c   1.000
_cell.angle_alpha   90.00
_cell.angle_beta   90.00
_cell.angle_gamma   90.00
#
_symmetry.space_group_name_H-M   'P 1'
#
loop_
_entity.id
_entity.type
_entity.pdbx_description
1 polymer ?
#
loop_
_entity_poly.entity_id
_entity_poly.type
_entity_poly.pdbx_seq_one_letter_code
_entity_poly.pdbx_strand_id
1 'polypeptide(L)'
;MRSTEARKYLTPSTEEPRFLPEGPRMMSVSGHSVLVWVNIQTAALATSGNLHAHHTEEPLDDFSLPCPGRPGFSLPVLEGDKALVGVEKKLRVCDLDAAEWPEPLVTIPDDNPRTIINDGEVVPGGKAVVFGTKDTQFKDPIANLYLYTVDDNRVSLLADKQTCSNGKVFRTDDRGLILYDIDTPTKKVVRYRLDLAARTATPDGTAIDLADHVGFPDGMCDCGDGTVIIAFYNPNYADAGKAIRFNLTTGRAVEEWTTPGSPRVTCPLLVKRPEGVKLILTTATEGMPAEMRARCPNAGCLFIADTQLESCPEPELVRLA
;
A
#
# COMPACT_ATOMS: atom_id res chain seq x y z
N MET A 1 -19.67 9.47 13.67
CA MET A 1 -18.98 9.21 12.39
C MET A 1 -19.89 8.34 11.54
N ARG A 2 -20.04 8.63 10.25
CA ARG A 2 -20.79 7.76 9.31
C ARG A 2 -20.01 6.47 9.09
N SER A 3 -20.71 5.34 8.99
CA SER A 3 -20.14 4.05 8.61
C SER A 3 -20.83 3.55 7.34
N THR A 4 -20.06 3.12 6.35
CA THR A 4 -20.56 2.62 5.06
C THR A 4 -20.07 1.19 4.86
N GLU A 5 -20.99 0.25 4.65
CA GLU A 5 -20.62 -1.13 4.35
C GLU A 5 -20.08 -1.26 2.92
N ALA A 6 -18.87 -1.81 2.77
CA ALA A 6 -18.28 -2.10 1.48
C ALA A 6 -18.85 -3.40 0.91
N ARG A 7 -19.14 -3.41 -0.40
CA ARG A 7 -19.53 -4.63 -1.12
C ARG A 7 -18.30 -5.32 -1.67
N LYS A 8 -18.36 -6.64 -1.83
CA LYS A 8 -17.32 -7.36 -2.57
C LYS A 8 -17.20 -6.80 -3.98
N TYR A 9 -15.96 -6.60 -4.41
CA TYR A 9 -15.62 -6.17 -5.76
C TYR A 9 -15.04 -7.34 -6.55
N LEU A 10 -13.92 -7.90 -6.11
CA LEU A 10 -13.26 -9.04 -6.74
C LEU A 10 -13.11 -10.18 -5.75
N THR A 11 -13.39 -11.39 -6.22
CA THR A 11 -13.22 -12.62 -5.45
C THR A 11 -12.26 -13.52 -6.22
N PRO A 12 -11.02 -13.70 -5.76
CA PRO A 12 -10.13 -14.68 -6.36
C PRO A 12 -10.77 -16.07 -6.40
N SER A 13 -10.56 -16.79 -7.49
CA SER A 13 -11.13 -18.14 -7.71
C SER A 13 -10.43 -19.23 -6.89
N THR A 14 -9.22 -18.96 -6.40
CA THR A 14 -8.40 -19.86 -5.59
C THR A 14 -7.94 -19.16 -4.30
N GLU A 15 -7.37 -19.92 -3.36
CA GLU A 15 -6.92 -19.37 -2.07
C GLU A 15 -5.58 -18.63 -2.15
N GLU A 16 -4.72 -18.93 -3.13
CA GLU A 16 -3.38 -18.34 -3.22
C GLU A 16 -3.39 -16.81 -3.41
N PRO A 17 -4.21 -16.22 -4.31
CA PRO A 17 -4.29 -14.76 -4.44
C PRO A 17 -5.04 -14.08 -3.29
N ARG A 18 -5.55 -14.84 -2.32
CA ARG A 18 -6.24 -14.33 -1.14
C ARG A 18 -5.29 -14.13 0.03
N PHE A 19 -4.06 -14.64 -0.07
CA PHE A 19 -3.13 -14.75 1.04
C PHE A 19 -2.70 -13.38 1.59
N LEU A 20 -2.04 -12.54 0.79
CA LEU A 20 -1.62 -11.21 1.21
C LEU A 20 -1.71 -10.15 0.08
N PRO A 21 -2.92 -9.83 -0.42
CA PRO A 21 -3.16 -8.70 -1.32
C PRO A 21 -2.86 -7.36 -0.65
N GLU A 22 -2.09 -6.52 -1.33
CA GLU A 22 -1.58 -5.25 -0.83
C GLU A 22 -1.42 -4.21 -1.95
N GLY A 23 -1.27 -2.94 -1.57
CA GLY A 23 -0.89 -1.85 -2.46
C GLY A 23 -1.67 -1.73 -3.78
N PRO A 24 -3.02 -1.68 -3.78
CA PRO A 24 -3.79 -1.46 -5.00
C PRO A 24 -3.50 -0.08 -5.60
N ARG A 25 -3.33 -0.02 -6.92
CA ARG A 25 -3.11 1.20 -7.73
C ARG A 25 -3.85 1.12 -9.06
N MET A 26 -4.27 2.27 -9.56
CA MET A 26 -4.68 2.39 -10.96
C MET A 26 -3.44 2.57 -11.85
N MET A 27 -3.36 1.83 -12.95
CA MET A 27 -2.30 1.91 -13.95
C MET A 27 -2.92 1.86 -15.37
N SER A 28 -2.09 2.01 -16.38
CA SER A 28 -2.47 1.81 -17.78
C SER A 28 -1.77 0.56 -18.32
N VAL A 29 -2.43 -0.28 -19.12
CA VAL A 29 -1.78 -1.37 -19.86
C VAL A 29 -2.38 -1.41 -21.26
N SER A 30 -1.51 -1.28 -22.27
CA SER A 30 -1.87 -1.16 -23.68
C SER A 30 -2.90 -0.04 -23.94
N GLY A 31 -2.86 1.03 -23.13
CA GLY A 31 -3.80 2.15 -23.18
C GLY A 31 -5.11 1.96 -22.40
N HIS A 32 -5.30 0.86 -21.68
CA HIS A 32 -6.50 0.57 -20.89
C HIS A 32 -6.26 0.75 -19.39
N SER A 33 -7.27 1.29 -18.68
CA SER A 33 -7.18 1.47 -17.24
C SER A 33 -7.34 0.15 -16.49
N VAL A 34 -6.31 -0.22 -15.73
CA VAL A 34 -6.24 -1.45 -14.94
C VAL A 34 -6.05 -1.16 -13.46
N LEU A 35 -6.75 -1.90 -12.61
CA LEU A 35 -6.45 -1.97 -11.19
C LEU A 35 -5.36 -3.02 -10.98
N VAL A 36 -4.19 -2.59 -10.54
CA VAL A 36 -3.05 -3.47 -10.23
C VAL A 36 -2.88 -3.55 -8.72
N TRP A 37 -2.58 -4.72 -8.18
CA TRP A 37 -2.18 -4.89 -6.79
C TRP A 37 -1.09 -5.96 -6.68
N VAL A 38 -0.32 -5.89 -5.59
CA VAL A 38 0.63 -6.95 -5.26
C VAL A 38 -0.07 -8.00 -4.41
N ASN A 39 0.32 -9.25 -4.56
CA ASN A 39 0.13 -10.28 -3.55
C ASN A 39 1.53 -10.59 -3.02
N ILE A 40 1.88 -10.08 -1.83
CA ILE A 40 3.27 -10.14 -1.32
C ILE A 40 3.75 -11.59 -1.26
N GLN A 41 2.88 -12.48 -0.80
CA GLN A 41 3.08 -13.92 -0.74
C GLN A 41 1.78 -14.63 -1.14
N THR A 42 1.89 -15.85 -1.68
CA THR A 42 0.73 -16.71 -2.02
C THR A 42 0.46 -17.79 -0.97
N ALA A 43 1.40 -17.99 -0.04
CA ALA A 43 1.30 -18.93 1.07
C ALA A 43 2.30 -18.53 2.18
N ALA A 44 2.14 -19.11 3.38
CA ALA A 44 2.94 -18.76 4.57
C ALA A 44 4.46 -18.93 4.38
N LEU A 45 4.89 -19.90 3.58
CA LEU A 45 6.30 -20.18 3.30
C LEU A 45 6.74 -19.75 1.89
N ALA A 46 5.86 -19.06 1.15
CA ALA A 46 6.21 -18.60 -0.19
C ALA A 46 7.32 -17.55 -0.13
N THR A 47 8.36 -17.74 -0.94
CA THR A 47 9.48 -16.79 -1.09
C THR A 47 9.29 -15.87 -2.30
N SER A 48 8.12 -15.91 -2.92
CA SER A 48 7.72 -15.06 -4.02
C SER A 48 6.24 -14.74 -3.93
N GLY A 49 5.82 -13.75 -4.72
CA GLY A 49 4.44 -13.33 -4.86
C GLY A 49 4.09 -13.01 -6.31
N ASN A 50 3.00 -12.28 -6.49
CA ASN A 50 2.46 -11.98 -7.80
C ASN A 50 2.07 -10.50 -7.90
N LEU A 51 2.10 -9.97 -9.12
CA LEU A 51 1.24 -8.84 -9.51
C LEU A 51 -0.06 -9.41 -10.05
N HIS A 52 -1.16 -8.76 -9.72
CA HIS A 52 -2.47 -9.04 -10.29
C HIS A 52 -3.01 -7.78 -10.92
N ALA A 53 -3.73 -7.92 -12.03
CA ALA A 53 -4.35 -6.82 -12.74
C ALA A 53 -5.80 -7.17 -13.09
N HIS A 54 -6.69 -6.19 -12.90
CA HIS A 54 -8.09 -6.28 -13.25
C HIS A 54 -8.49 -5.11 -14.17
N HIS A 55 -9.06 -5.44 -15.34
CA HIS A 55 -9.52 -4.43 -16.29
C HIS A 55 -10.84 -3.81 -15.81
N THR A 56 -10.90 -2.47 -15.76
CA THR A 56 -12.03 -1.79 -15.09
C THR A 56 -13.16 -1.36 -16.01
N GLU A 57 -12.95 -1.30 -17.33
CA GLU A 57 -13.86 -0.64 -18.28
C GLU A 57 -14.24 -1.48 -19.52
N GLU A 58 -13.55 -2.60 -19.80
CA GLU A 58 -13.77 -3.42 -21.00
C GLU A 58 -13.67 -4.92 -20.69
N PRO A 59 -14.23 -5.83 -21.52
CA PRO A 59 -14.17 -7.28 -21.33
C PRO A 59 -12.78 -7.84 -21.71
N LEU A 60 -11.73 -7.19 -21.23
CA LEU A 60 -10.36 -7.67 -21.32
C LEU A 60 -10.10 -8.64 -20.16
N ASP A 61 -9.34 -9.69 -20.44
CA ASP A 61 -9.03 -10.70 -19.44
C ASP A 61 -8.12 -10.14 -18.34
N ASP A 62 -8.46 -10.44 -17.09
CA ASP A 62 -7.57 -10.21 -15.95
C ASP A 62 -6.29 -11.03 -16.12
N PHE A 63 -5.16 -10.52 -15.62
CA PHE A 63 -3.90 -11.23 -15.68
C PHE A 63 -3.18 -11.24 -14.34
N SER A 64 -2.25 -12.19 -14.19
CA SER A 64 -1.34 -12.25 -13.05
C SER A 64 0.06 -12.59 -13.52
N LEU A 65 1.03 -11.86 -12.98
CA LEU A 65 2.44 -12.01 -13.31
C LEU A 65 3.20 -12.50 -12.07
N PRO A 66 3.89 -13.64 -12.13
CA PRO A 66 4.78 -14.06 -11.05
C PRO A 66 5.92 -13.06 -10.90
N CYS A 67 6.20 -12.66 -9.66
CA CYS A 67 7.31 -11.77 -9.34
C CYS A 67 8.59 -12.59 -9.08
N PRO A 68 9.79 -12.03 -9.33
CA PRO A 68 11.07 -12.69 -9.06
C PRO A 68 11.40 -12.83 -7.55
N GLY A 69 10.47 -12.47 -6.68
CA GLY A 69 10.54 -12.49 -5.21
C GLY A 69 9.23 -11.95 -4.64
N ARG A 70 9.17 -11.64 -3.34
CA ARG A 70 7.99 -11.04 -2.70
C ARG A 70 7.90 -9.55 -3.06
N PRO A 71 6.86 -9.10 -3.77
CA PRO A 71 6.64 -7.68 -4.08
C PRO A 71 5.98 -6.97 -2.90
N GLY A 72 6.55 -5.90 -2.38
CA GLY A 72 5.96 -5.10 -1.29
C GLY A 72 4.99 -4.02 -1.79
N PHE A 73 5.29 -3.42 -2.95
CA PHE A 73 4.46 -2.40 -3.59
C PHE A 73 4.61 -2.47 -5.12
N SER A 74 3.66 -1.87 -5.85
CA SER A 74 3.81 -1.50 -7.26
C SER A 74 3.35 -0.06 -7.46
N LEU A 75 4.13 0.77 -8.16
CA LEU A 75 3.85 2.18 -8.41
C LEU A 75 3.81 2.44 -9.92
N PRO A 76 2.80 3.17 -10.43
CA PRO A 76 2.69 3.43 -11.86
C PRO A 76 3.87 4.29 -12.34
N VAL A 77 4.39 3.96 -13.52
CA VAL A 77 5.41 4.75 -14.21
C VAL A 77 4.71 5.61 -15.27
N LEU A 78 5.27 6.80 -15.56
CA LEU A 78 4.72 7.70 -16.58
C LEU A 78 4.63 7.04 -17.98
N GLU A 79 5.56 6.15 -18.29
CA GLU A 79 5.45 5.23 -19.42
C GLU A 79 4.40 4.17 -19.08
N GLY A 80 3.19 4.35 -19.61
CA GLY A 80 1.94 3.77 -19.10
C GLY A 80 1.99 2.28 -18.73
N ASP A 81 2.67 1.45 -19.52
CA ASP A 81 2.68 -0.02 -19.37
C ASP A 81 3.69 -0.54 -18.34
N LYS A 82 4.31 0.34 -17.56
CA LYS A 82 5.37 -0.03 -16.61
C LYS A 82 4.97 0.26 -15.17
N ALA A 83 5.46 -0.60 -14.28
CA ALA A 83 5.38 -0.40 -12.84
C ALA A 83 6.78 -0.42 -12.21
N LEU A 84 7.05 0.51 -11.29
CA LEU A 84 8.17 0.40 -10.36
C LEU A 84 7.73 -0.48 -9.19
N VAL A 85 8.46 -1.56 -8.94
CA VAL A 85 8.11 -2.57 -7.95
C VAL A 85 9.25 -2.76 -6.96
N GLY A 86 8.93 -2.71 -5.68
CA GLY A 86 9.85 -3.12 -4.61
C GLY A 86 9.76 -4.62 -4.40
N VAL A 87 10.80 -5.38 -4.77
CA VAL A 87 10.82 -6.85 -4.67
C VAL A 87 11.98 -7.30 -3.79
N GLU A 88 11.68 -7.96 -2.68
CA GLU A 88 12.65 -8.36 -1.64
C GLU A 88 13.52 -7.17 -1.18
N LYS A 89 14.70 -6.99 -1.76
CA LYS A 89 15.67 -5.91 -1.44
C LYS A 89 15.94 -4.98 -2.63
N LYS A 90 15.18 -5.12 -3.70
CA LYS A 90 15.50 -4.55 -5.01
C LYS A 90 14.34 -3.70 -5.52
N LEU A 91 14.67 -2.54 -6.09
CA LEU A 91 13.73 -1.83 -6.94
C LEU A 91 13.91 -2.32 -8.37
N ARG A 92 12.80 -2.72 -8.99
CA ARG A 92 12.74 -3.24 -10.36
C ARG A 92 11.66 -2.51 -11.13
N VAL A 93 11.82 -2.48 -12.45
CA VAL A 93 10.72 -2.14 -13.36
C VAL A 93 10.10 -3.46 -13.83
N CYS A 94 8.78 -3.51 -13.87
CA CYS A 94 8.03 -4.56 -14.55
C CYS A 94 7.37 -3.93 -15.77
N ASP A 95 7.56 -4.53 -16.94
CA ASP A 95 6.74 -4.27 -18.11
C ASP A 95 5.49 -5.15 -18.01
N LEU A 96 4.33 -4.51 -17.80
CA LEU A 96 3.07 -5.20 -17.53
C LEU A 96 2.46 -5.82 -18.79
N ASP A 97 2.73 -5.23 -19.96
CA ASP A 97 2.24 -5.71 -21.26
C ASP A 97 3.11 -6.87 -21.77
N ALA A 98 4.44 -6.70 -21.74
CA ALA A 98 5.38 -7.73 -22.16
C ALA A 98 5.60 -8.85 -21.11
N ALA A 99 5.12 -8.64 -19.88
CA ALA A 99 5.36 -9.51 -18.73
C ALA A 99 6.86 -9.72 -18.42
N GLU A 100 7.66 -8.67 -18.61
CA GLU A 100 9.12 -8.73 -18.48
C GLU A 100 9.65 -8.06 -17.19
N TRP A 101 10.74 -8.63 -16.69
CA TRP A 101 11.45 -8.15 -15.50
C TRP A 101 12.93 -7.92 -15.82
N PRO A 102 13.31 -6.72 -16.31
CA PRO A 102 14.70 -6.36 -16.51
C PRO A 102 15.55 -6.45 -15.22
N GLU A 103 16.86 -6.26 -15.37
CA GLU A 103 17.78 -6.15 -14.24
C GLU A 103 17.33 -5.06 -13.25
N PRO A 104 17.55 -5.24 -11.94
CA PRO A 104 17.17 -4.26 -10.93
C PRO A 104 17.80 -2.90 -11.19
N LEU A 105 17.05 -1.83 -10.90
CA LEU A 105 17.58 -0.47 -10.91
C LEU A 105 18.60 -0.29 -9.77
N VAL A 106 18.27 -0.82 -8.59
CA VAL A 106 19.09 -0.71 -7.39
C VAL A 106 18.75 -1.79 -6.37
N THR A 107 19.74 -2.16 -5.55
CA THR A 107 19.55 -2.99 -4.35
C THR A 107 19.74 -2.11 -3.13
N ILE A 108 18.84 -2.20 -2.15
CA ILE A 108 18.94 -1.41 -0.92
C ILE A 108 20.15 -1.87 -0.09
N PRO A 109 20.81 -0.94 0.64
CA PRO A 109 21.94 -1.27 1.50
C PRO A 109 21.47 -1.87 2.84
N ASP A 110 20.81 -3.02 2.77
CA ASP A 110 20.30 -3.77 3.93
C ASP A 110 20.59 -5.26 3.75
N ASP A 111 21.53 -5.76 4.54
CA ASP A 111 22.02 -7.15 4.52
C ASP A 111 21.25 -8.07 5.48
N ASN A 112 20.29 -7.54 6.25
CA ASN A 112 19.55 -8.35 7.19
C ASN A 112 18.64 -9.33 6.42
N PRO A 113 18.81 -10.66 6.60
CA PRO A 113 18.06 -11.66 5.84
C PRO A 113 16.58 -11.72 6.23
N ARG A 114 16.21 -11.08 7.35
CA ARG A 114 14.86 -11.07 7.88
C ARG A 114 14.05 -9.85 7.46
N THR A 115 14.60 -8.93 6.67
CA THR A 115 13.87 -7.75 6.19
C THR A 115 13.59 -7.81 4.69
N ILE A 116 12.42 -7.32 4.28
CA ILE A 116 12.04 -7.14 2.87
C ILE A 116 11.37 -5.79 2.68
N ILE A 117 11.41 -5.23 1.47
CA ILE A 117 10.61 -4.07 1.07
C ILE A 117 9.13 -4.42 1.28
N ASN A 118 8.42 -3.49 1.90
CA ASN A 118 6.99 -3.56 2.15
C ASN A 118 6.30 -2.42 1.40
N ASP A 119 5.70 -1.45 2.08
CA ASP A 119 4.94 -0.39 1.41
C ASP A 119 5.81 0.78 0.90
N GLY A 120 5.36 1.46 -0.15
CA GLY A 120 6.04 2.58 -0.80
C GLY A 120 5.10 3.54 -1.51
N GLU A 121 5.52 4.80 -1.63
CA GLU A 121 4.74 5.85 -2.26
C GLU A 121 5.63 6.83 -3.06
N VAL A 122 5.08 7.33 -4.17
CA VAL A 122 5.75 8.29 -5.03
C VAL A 122 5.77 9.66 -4.35
N VAL A 123 6.95 10.27 -4.26
CA VAL A 123 7.10 11.64 -3.77
C VAL A 123 6.51 12.60 -4.81
N PRO A 124 5.75 13.64 -4.40
CA PRO A 124 5.15 14.59 -5.34
C PRO A 124 6.14 15.10 -6.39
N GLY A 125 5.74 15.01 -7.67
CA GLY A 125 6.58 15.33 -8.81
C GLY A 125 7.28 14.13 -9.48
N GLY A 126 7.18 12.94 -8.90
CA GLY A 126 7.54 11.68 -9.58
C GLY A 126 9.03 11.38 -9.72
N LYS A 127 9.91 12.22 -9.15
CA LYS A 127 11.38 12.07 -9.24
C LYS A 127 12.02 11.37 -8.05
N ALA A 128 11.22 11.00 -7.06
CA ALA A 128 11.66 10.22 -5.92
C ALA A 128 10.53 9.31 -5.40
N VAL A 129 10.91 8.28 -4.67
CA VAL A 129 10.00 7.32 -4.02
C VAL A 129 10.47 7.14 -2.59
N VAL A 130 9.56 7.22 -1.62
CA VAL A 130 9.83 6.77 -0.25
C VAL A 130 9.20 5.41 -0.06
N PHE A 131 9.96 4.47 0.46
CA PHE A 131 9.48 3.13 0.75
C PHE A 131 10.18 2.60 1.99
N GLY A 132 9.57 1.63 2.65
CA GLY A 132 10.18 1.02 3.83
C GLY A 132 10.28 -0.49 3.71
N THR A 133 10.97 -1.07 4.67
CA THR A 133 11.05 -2.51 4.85
C THR A 133 10.18 -2.96 6.02
N LYS A 134 10.00 -4.28 6.14
CA LYS A 134 9.45 -4.93 7.33
C LYS A 134 10.32 -6.08 7.76
N ASP A 135 10.29 -6.37 9.04
CA ASP A 135 10.72 -7.65 9.59
C ASP A 135 9.73 -8.74 9.18
N THR A 136 10.21 -9.78 8.51
CA THR A 136 9.41 -10.94 8.07
C THR A 136 8.86 -11.76 9.23
N GLN A 137 9.34 -11.55 10.45
CA GLN A 137 8.77 -12.12 11.68
C GLN A 137 7.88 -11.14 12.46
N PHE A 138 7.74 -9.89 11.99
CA PHE A 138 6.94 -8.84 12.63
C PHE A 138 7.26 -8.68 14.13
N LYS A 139 8.55 -8.70 14.49
CA LYS A 139 8.97 -8.82 15.89
C LYS A 139 9.98 -7.78 16.32
N ASP A 140 11.06 -7.63 15.57
CA ASP A 140 12.20 -6.83 15.99
C ASP A 140 12.28 -5.51 15.19
N PRO A 141 12.75 -4.40 15.79
CA PRO A 141 12.89 -3.11 15.12
C PRO A 141 14.16 -3.09 14.26
N ILE A 142 14.18 -3.90 13.19
CA ILE A 142 15.31 -4.08 12.27
C ILE A 142 15.02 -3.55 10.85
N ALA A 143 13.80 -3.10 10.62
CA ALA A 143 13.37 -2.50 9.36
C ALA A 143 13.67 -1.00 9.31
N ASN A 144 13.62 -0.45 8.09
CA ASN A 144 14.12 0.88 7.79
C ASN A 144 13.23 1.58 6.76
N LEU A 145 13.33 2.91 6.71
CA LEU A 145 12.69 3.78 5.74
C LEU A 145 13.75 4.33 4.78
N TYR A 146 13.47 4.31 3.48
CA TYR A 146 14.40 4.68 2.42
C TYR A 146 13.81 5.71 1.46
N LEU A 147 14.70 6.52 0.87
CA LEU A 147 14.44 7.40 -0.26
C LEU A 147 15.19 6.86 -1.48
N TYR A 148 14.48 6.61 -2.57
CA TYR A 148 15.07 6.41 -3.89
C TYR A 148 14.88 7.67 -4.74
N THR A 149 15.93 8.11 -5.41
CA THR A 149 15.91 9.24 -6.36
C THR A 149 16.19 8.74 -7.77
N VAL A 150 15.34 9.13 -8.72
CA VAL A 150 15.38 8.60 -10.08
C VAL A 150 16.60 9.08 -10.85
N ASP A 151 16.93 10.37 -10.76
CA ASP A 151 17.93 11.01 -11.63
C ASP A 151 19.35 10.44 -11.47
N ASP A 152 19.68 9.89 -10.30
CA ASP A 152 20.99 9.27 -10.02
C ASP A 152 20.90 7.82 -9.52
N ASN A 153 19.71 7.20 -9.61
CA ASN A 153 19.44 5.83 -9.16
C ASN A 153 19.91 5.52 -7.73
N ARG A 154 19.83 6.50 -6.82
CA ARG A 154 20.42 6.38 -5.48
C ARG A 154 19.37 6.10 -4.41
N VAL A 155 19.69 5.13 -3.55
CA VAL A 155 18.95 4.84 -2.31
C VAL A 155 19.66 5.49 -1.13
N SER A 156 18.89 6.14 -0.25
CA SER A 156 19.38 6.76 0.99
C SER A 156 18.50 6.34 2.17
N LEU A 157 19.11 6.07 3.32
CA LEU A 157 18.39 5.77 4.55
C LEU A 157 17.78 7.06 5.11
N LEU A 158 16.47 7.06 5.34
CA LEU A 158 15.73 8.18 5.94
C LEU A 158 15.52 8.01 7.44
N ALA A 159 15.15 6.80 7.87
CA ALA A 159 14.96 6.44 9.27
C ALA A 159 15.27 4.95 9.49
N ASP A 160 15.69 4.60 10.70
CA ASP A 160 15.99 3.23 11.11
C ASP A 160 15.08 2.74 12.24
N LYS A 161 15.25 1.47 12.62
CA LYS A 161 14.61 0.85 13.79
C LYS A 161 13.08 0.84 13.76
N GLN A 162 12.53 0.64 12.58
CA GLN A 162 11.12 0.29 12.41
C GLN A 162 10.93 -1.22 12.50
N THR A 163 9.70 -1.68 12.70
CA THR A 163 9.39 -3.12 12.63
C THR A 163 8.64 -3.46 11.34
N CYS A 164 7.69 -2.63 10.93
CA CYS A 164 6.92 -2.86 9.70
C CYS A 164 6.42 -1.53 9.13
N SER A 165 7.22 -0.96 8.22
CA SER A 165 6.86 0.26 7.49
C SER A 165 5.71 0.00 6.53
N ASN A 166 4.64 0.76 6.72
CA ASN A 166 3.36 0.59 6.03
C ASN A 166 2.89 1.93 5.45
N GLY A 167 1.59 2.23 5.44
CA GLY A 167 0.99 3.36 4.73
C GLY A 167 1.79 4.67 4.78
N LYS A 168 1.95 5.29 3.61
CA LYS A 168 2.69 6.55 3.43
C LYS A 168 1.86 7.54 2.64
N VAL A 169 1.84 8.80 3.09
CA VAL A 169 1.30 9.90 2.30
C VAL A 169 2.17 11.14 2.43
N PHE A 170 2.07 12.04 1.45
CA PHE A 170 2.82 13.29 1.44
C PHE A 170 1.88 14.49 1.55
N ARG A 171 2.38 15.56 2.17
CA ARG A 171 1.74 16.87 2.14
C ARG A 171 2.80 17.95 2.13
N THR A 172 2.48 19.11 1.56
CA THR A 172 3.31 20.31 1.66
C THR A 172 2.59 21.34 2.52
N ASP A 173 3.33 21.94 3.46
CA ASP A 173 2.92 23.16 4.18
C ASP A 173 3.93 24.30 3.91
N ASP A 174 3.79 25.40 4.64
CA ASP A 174 4.67 26.57 4.55
C ASP A 174 6.14 26.28 4.92
N ARG A 175 6.40 25.19 5.66
CA ARG A 175 7.73 24.73 6.06
C ARG A 175 8.30 23.67 5.10
N GLY A 176 7.56 23.27 4.07
CA GLY A 176 8.00 22.35 3.04
C GLY A 176 7.33 20.98 3.08
N LEU A 177 8.02 19.97 2.55
CA LEU A 177 7.49 18.63 2.34
C LEU A 177 7.44 17.82 3.64
N ILE A 178 6.30 17.17 3.87
CA ILE A 178 6.03 16.30 5.01
C ILE A 178 5.73 14.91 4.48
N LEU A 179 6.39 13.92 5.05
CA LEU A 179 5.99 12.52 4.97
C LEU A 179 5.18 12.16 6.21
N TYR A 180 4.05 11.51 6.02
CA TYR A 180 3.32 10.79 7.05
C TYR A 180 3.58 9.29 6.83
N ASP A 181 4.08 8.62 7.86
CA ASP A 181 4.51 7.23 7.79
C ASP A 181 3.92 6.42 8.96
N ILE A 182 3.60 5.17 8.69
CA ILE A 182 3.11 4.20 9.67
C ILE A 182 4.19 3.15 9.90
N ASP A 183 4.71 3.07 11.13
CA ASP A 183 5.34 1.85 11.64
C ASP A 183 4.30 1.07 12.44
N THR A 184 3.82 -0.02 11.86
CA THR A 184 2.59 -0.72 12.23
C THR A 184 2.46 -1.01 13.73
N PRO A 185 3.47 -1.58 14.43
CA PRO A 185 3.33 -1.94 15.85
C PRO A 185 3.25 -0.73 16.77
N THR A 186 3.72 0.44 16.33
CA THR A 186 3.67 1.68 17.12
C THR A 186 2.25 2.24 17.23
N LYS A 187 1.34 1.81 16.34
CA LYS A 187 -0.02 2.33 16.20
C LYS A 187 -0.08 3.85 16.10
N LYS A 188 0.82 4.45 15.32
CA LYS A 188 0.90 5.89 15.13
C LYS A 188 1.10 6.22 13.66
N VAL A 189 0.55 7.36 13.26
CA VAL A 189 0.96 8.07 12.04
C VAL A 189 1.97 9.13 12.47
N VAL A 190 3.23 8.95 12.08
CA VAL A 190 4.34 9.85 12.43
C VAL A 190 4.63 10.79 11.27
N ARG A 191 5.04 12.03 11.57
CA ARG A 191 5.46 13.01 10.57
C ARG A 191 6.97 13.10 10.50
N TYR A 192 7.48 13.25 9.29
CA TYR A 192 8.86 13.61 9.01
C TYR A 192 8.90 14.81 8.07
N ARG A 193 9.80 15.75 8.33
CA ARG A 193 10.19 16.80 7.37
C ARG A 193 11.19 16.22 6.40
N LEU A 194 10.83 16.21 5.12
CA LEU A 194 11.68 15.69 4.06
C LEU A 194 12.45 16.82 3.40
N ASP A 195 13.78 16.66 3.38
CA ASP A 195 14.65 17.42 2.51
C ASP A 195 15.18 16.47 1.43
N LEU A 196 14.65 16.59 0.22
CA LEU A 196 15.02 15.74 -0.90
C LEU A 196 16.44 16.01 -1.41
N ALA A 197 16.93 17.25 -1.28
CA ALA A 197 18.28 17.62 -1.70
C ALA A 197 19.32 17.06 -0.72
N ALA A 198 19.07 17.20 0.58
CA ALA A 198 19.91 16.63 1.62
C ALA A 198 19.69 15.11 1.80
N ARG A 199 18.58 14.56 1.28
CA ARG A 199 18.15 13.16 1.41
C ARG A 199 17.96 12.74 2.86
N THR A 200 17.30 13.59 3.63
CA THR A 200 17.07 13.37 5.07
C THR A 200 15.59 13.47 5.44
N ALA A 201 15.23 12.79 6.52
CA ALA A 201 13.92 12.87 7.15
C ALA A 201 14.09 13.25 8.62
N THR A 202 13.58 14.43 9.01
CA THR A 202 13.65 14.89 10.40
C THR A 202 12.31 14.62 11.11
N PRO A 203 12.27 13.91 12.25
CA PRO A 203 11.02 13.68 12.98
C PRO A 203 10.30 15.00 13.33
N ASP A 204 8.99 15.06 13.09
CA ASP A 204 8.12 16.23 13.32
C ASP A 204 6.86 15.85 14.11
N GLY A 205 6.99 14.87 15.00
CA GLY A 205 5.96 14.44 15.94
C GLY A 205 4.92 13.48 15.35
N THR A 206 3.91 13.16 16.16
CA THR A 206 2.80 12.26 15.80
C THR A 206 1.61 13.05 15.28
N ALA A 207 1.09 12.69 14.11
CA ALA A 207 -0.11 13.27 13.54
C ALA A 207 -1.39 12.62 14.09
N ILE A 208 -1.37 11.29 14.23
CA ILE A 208 -2.52 10.50 14.69
C ILE A 208 -2.02 9.41 15.63
N ASP A 209 -2.62 9.32 16.81
CA ASP A 209 -2.46 8.20 17.73
C ASP A 209 -3.62 7.21 17.52
N LEU A 210 -3.29 5.95 17.22
CA LEU A 210 -4.25 4.90 16.88
C LEU A 210 -4.26 3.79 17.95
N ALA A 211 -3.71 4.03 19.14
CA ALA A 211 -3.62 3.02 20.20
C ALA A 211 -4.99 2.41 20.55
N ASP A 212 -6.05 3.23 20.58
CA ASP A 212 -7.41 2.84 20.93
C ASP A 212 -8.17 2.14 19.78
N HIS A 213 -7.58 2.07 18.58
CA HIS A 213 -8.17 1.37 17.45
C HIS A 213 -7.81 -0.12 17.46
N VAL A 214 -8.83 -0.96 17.27
CA VAL A 214 -8.69 -2.42 17.17
C VAL A 214 -7.95 -2.78 15.89
N GLY A 215 -7.05 -3.77 15.98
CA GLY A 215 -6.16 -4.15 14.89
C GLY A 215 -4.92 -3.26 14.83
N PHE A 216 -4.23 -3.32 13.70
CA PHE A 216 -3.02 -2.58 13.40
C PHE A 216 -3.22 -1.70 12.17
N PRO A 217 -2.74 -0.43 12.18
CA PRO A 217 -2.81 0.41 11.00
C PRO A 217 -1.87 -0.14 9.91
N ASP A 218 -2.39 -0.26 8.70
CA ASP A 218 -1.72 -0.91 7.59
C ASP A 218 -1.48 0.11 6.46
N GLY A 219 -1.95 -0.13 5.24
CA GLY A 219 -1.92 0.84 4.15
C GLY A 219 -2.72 2.13 4.44
N MET A 220 -2.27 3.23 3.84
CA MET A 220 -2.85 4.56 3.99
C MET A 220 -2.91 5.26 2.62
N CYS A 221 -3.99 5.97 2.33
CA CYS A 221 -4.11 6.78 1.11
C CYS A 221 -4.57 8.21 1.41
N ASP A 222 -4.07 9.17 0.63
CA ASP A 222 -4.45 10.58 0.71
C ASP A 222 -5.81 10.82 0.06
N CYS A 223 -6.63 11.66 0.70
CA CYS A 223 -7.92 12.09 0.16
C CYS A 223 -7.84 13.44 -0.56
N GLY A 224 -6.73 14.17 -0.46
CA GLY A 224 -6.52 15.48 -1.11
C GLY A 224 -7.17 16.66 -0.39
N ASP A 225 -7.93 16.43 0.69
CA ASP A 225 -8.60 17.45 1.50
C ASP A 225 -7.95 17.63 2.89
N GLY A 226 -6.74 17.10 3.07
CA GLY A 226 -6.04 17.06 4.37
C GLY A 226 -6.53 15.94 5.29
N THR A 227 -7.31 14.99 4.76
CA THR A 227 -7.66 13.73 5.42
C THR A 227 -6.99 12.54 4.73
N VAL A 228 -6.86 11.43 5.46
CA VAL A 228 -6.28 10.17 4.98
C VAL A 228 -7.18 9.02 5.34
N ILE A 229 -7.26 7.99 4.51
CA ILE A 229 -7.92 6.72 4.84
C ILE A 229 -6.84 5.73 5.26
N ILE A 230 -7.04 5.07 6.39
CA ILE A 230 -6.13 4.06 6.94
C ILE A 230 -6.89 2.74 7.03
N ALA A 231 -6.33 1.68 6.46
CA ALA A 231 -6.80 0.31 6.63
C ALA A 231 -6.35 -0.27 7.98
N PHE A 232 -7.17 -1.14 8.57
CA PHE A 232 -6.84 -1.82 9.82
C PHE A 232 -6.81 -3.34 9.64
N TYR A 233 -5.61 -3.88 9.83
CA TYR A 233 -5.38 -5.32 9.88
C TYR A 233 -5.75 -5.85 11.26
N ASN A 234 -6.87 -6.57 11.39
CA ASN A 234 -7.24 -7.23 12.64
C ASN A 234 -6.88 -8.74 12.60
N PRO A 235 -5.84 -9.19 13.32
CA PRO A 235 -5.45 -10.60 13.32
C PRO A 235 -6.49 -11.50 14.00
N ASN A 236 -7.34 -10.92 14.85
CA ASN A 236 -8.37 -11.62 15.60
C ASN A 236 -9.69 -11.69 14.82
N TYR A 237 -10.57 -12.59 15.27
CA TYR A 237 -11.92 -12.66 14.74
C TYR A 237 -12.69 -11.35 14.92
N ALA A 238 -13.33 -10.90 13.84
CA ALA A 238 -14.40 -9.91 13.84
C ALA A 238 -15.33 -10.19 12.66
N ASP A 239 -16.62 -9.83 12.80
CA ASP A 239 -17.61 -10.03 11.74
C ASP A 239 -17.33 -9.17 10.49
N ALA A 240 -16.60 -8.06 10.66
CA ALA A 240 -16.16 -7.20 9.57
C ALA A 240 -14.80 -6.56 9.90
N GLY A 241 -14.05 -6.22 8.85
CA GLY A 241 -12.85 -5.38 8.93
C GLY A 241 -13.19 -3.90 8.87
N LYS A 242 -12.16 -3.04 8.99
CA LYS A 242 -12.34 -1.60 9.04
C LYS A 242 -11.29 -0.84 8.22
N ALA A 243 -11.74 0.21 7.56
CA ALA A 243 -10.92 1.32 7.11
C ALA A 243 -11.54 2.62 7.62
N ILE A 244 -10.72 3.59 8.05
CA ILE A 244 -11.20 4.81 8.70
C ILE A 244 -10.50 6.02 8.08
N ARG A 245 -11.28 7.05 7.74
CA ARG A 245 -10.76 8.36 7.33
C ARG A 245 -10.46 9.21 8.55
N PHE A 246 -9.28 9.82 8.60
CA PHE A 246 -8.85 10.70 9.68
C PHE A 246 -8.42 12.05 9.14
N ASN A 247 -8.70 13.10 9.91
CA ASN A 247 -8.18 14.43 9.62
C ASN A 247 -6.76 14.57 10.18
N LEU A 248 -5.77 14.83 9.31
CA LEU A 248 -4.35 14.89 9.69
C LEU A 248 -3.99 16.05 10.63
N THR A 249 -4.82 17.10 10.70
CA THR A 249 -4.58 18.26 11.56
C THR A 249 -5.10 18.03 12.98
N THR A 250 -6.25 17.36 13.12
CA THR A 250 -6.93 17.17 14.40
C THR A 250 -6.76 15.77 14.99
N GLY A 251 -6.30 14.81 14.19
CA GLY A 251 -6.24 13.39 14.56
C GLY A 251 -7.60 12.70 14.66
N ARG A 252 -8.70 13.38 14.31
CA ARG A 252 -10.05 12.87 14.51
C ARG A 252 -10.51 12.00 13.34
N ALA A 253 -11.16 10.88 13.66
CA ALA A 253 -11.87 10.05 12.70
C ALA A 253 -13.11 10.80 12.15
N VAL A 254 -13.31 10.76 10.84
CA VAL A 254 -14.35 11.50 10.10
C VAL A 254 -15.35 10.58 9.39
N GLU A 255 -14.90 9.44 8.87
CA GLU A 255 -15.73 8.47 8.14
C GLU A 255 -15.15 7.05 8.31
N GLU A 256 -15.99 6.01 8.26
CA GLU A 256 -15.57 4.62 8.37
C GLU A 256 -16.21 3.77 7.27
N TRP A 257 -15.47 2.73 6.85
CA TRP A 257 -15.96 1.66 6.00
C TRP A 257 -15.72 0.30 6.64
N THR A 258 -16.66 -0.62 6.42
CA THR A 258 -16.57 -1.99 6.92
C THR A 258 -16.48 -3.01 5.79
N THR A 259 -15.75 -4.10 6.01
CA THR A 259 -15.59 -5.22 5.05
C THR A 259 -16.19 -6.51 5.63
N PRO A 260 -17.48 -6.81 5.39
CA PRO A 260 -18.15 -7.96 5.99
C PRO A 260 -17.47 -9.30 5.69
N GLY A 261 -17.27 -10.11 6.72
CA GLY A 261 -16.61 -11.42 6.61
C GLY A 261 -15.13 -11.34 6.24
N SER A 262 -14.49 -10.17 6.37
CA SER A 262 -13.06 -9.96 6.09
C SER A 262 -12.44 -8.96 7.07
N PRO A 263 -11.90 -9.43 8.22
CA PRO A 263 -11.40 -8.55 9.29
C PRO A 263 -10.01 -7.94 9.04
N ARG A 264 -9.27 -8.42 8.05
CA ARG A 264 -7.87 -8.04 7.79
C ARG A 264 -7.78 -7.15 6.57
N VAL A 265 -8.12 -5.88 6.75
CA VAL A 265 -8.04 -4.88 5.67
C VAL A 265 -6.60 -4.42 5.58
N THR A 266 -6.04 -4.48 4.38
CA THR A 266 -4.61 -4.25 4.16
C THR A 266 -4.33 -2.87 3.58
N CYS A 267 -4.97 -2.49 2.47
CA CYS A 267 -4.65 -1.21 1.85
C CYS A 267 -5.87 -0.55 1.18
N PRO A 268 -6.05 0.77 1.36
CA PRO A 268 -7.08 1.56 0.68
C PRO A 268 -6.58 2.21 -0.60
N LEU A 269 -7.46 2.32 -1.60
CA LEU A 269 -7.25 3.11 -2.80
C LEU A 269 -8.53 3.89 -3.13
N LEU A 270 -8.42 5.20 -3.29
CA LEU A 270 -9.49 6.00 -3.86
C LEU A 270 -9.38 5.98 -5.39
N VAL A 271 -10.52 5.79 -6.06
CA VAL A 271 -10.62 5.82 -7.52
C VAL A 271 -11.77 6.70 -7.95
N LYS A 272 -11.53 7.55 -8.95
CA LYS A 272 -12.60 8.28 -9.62
C LYS A 272 -13.29 7.35 -10.62
N ARG A 273 -14.61 7.24 -10.54
CA ARG A 273 -15.46 6.51 -11.49
C ARG A 273 -16.60 7.41 -11.99
N PRO A 274 -17.30 7.05 -13.08
CA PRO A 274 -18.42 7.84 -13.58
C PRO A 274 -19.49 8.16 -12.54
N GLU A 275 -19.73 7.24 -11.59
CA GLU A 275 -20.70 7.38 -10.53
C GLU A 275 -20.18 8.07 -9.25
N GLY A 276 -18.94 8.59 -9.26
CA GLY A 276 -18.31 9.30 -8.14
C GLY A 276 -17.00 8.68 -7.67
N VAL A 277 -16.48 9.18 -6.53
CA VAL A 277 -15.27 8.63 -5.91
C VAL A 277 -15.62 7.36 -5.14
N LYS A 278 -14.95 6.26 -5.46
CA LYS A 278 -15.06 4.98 -4.75
C LYS A 278 -13.81 4.69 -3.95
N LEU A 279 -13.99 3.94 -2.86
CA LEU A 279 -12.92 3.36 -2.08
C LEU A 279 -12.81 1.87 -2.41
N ILE A 280 -11.65 1.45 -2.90
CA ILE A 280 -11.26 0.05 -3.04
C ILE A 280 -10.44 -0.35 -1.81
N LEU A 281 -10.69 -1.53 -1.28
CA LEU A 281 -9.98 -2.10 -0.13
C LEU A 281 -9.47 -3.49 -0.48
N THR A 282 -8.16 -3.72 -0.35
CA THR A 282 -7.60 -5.08 -0.30
C THR A 282 -7.78 -5.66 1.10
N THR A 283 -7.89 -6.99 1.17
CA THR A 283 -7.93 -7.73 2.43
C THR A 283 -7.12 -9.01 2.33
N ALA A 284 -6.77 -9.64 3.45
CA ALA A 284 -5.84 -10.77 3.49
C ALA A 284 -6.33 -11.98 4.32
N THR A 285 -5.70 -13.13 4.09
CA THR A 285 -5.88 -14.37 4.86
C THR A 285 -4.61 -14.83 5.58
N GLU A 286 -3.48 -14.16 5.38
CA GLU A 286 -2.17 -14.48 5.96
C GLU A 286 -2.25 -14.78 7.47
N GLY A 287 -1.93 -16.01 7.89
CA GLY A 287 -1.99 -16.36 9.33
C GLY A 287 -3.41 -16.45 9.89
N MET A 288 -4.43 -16.66 9.05
CA MET A 288 -5.80 -16.90 9.49
C MET A 288 -5.99 -18.37 9.82
N PRO A 289 -6.34 -18.74 11.07
CA PRO A 289 -6.65 -20.13 11.40
C PRO A 289 -7.85 -20.64 10.60
N ALA A 290 -7.90 -21.94 10.31
CA ALA A 290 -8.96 -22.56 9.50
C ALA A 290 -10.38 -22.30 10.05
N GLU A 291 -10.54 -22.28 11.37
CA GLU A 291 -11.83 -21.97 12.02
C GLU A 291 -12.30 -20.54 11.77
N MET A 292 -11.37 -19.58 11.79
CA MET A 292 -11.64 -18.18 11.49
C MET A 292 -11.90 -18.04 9.99
N ARG A 293 -11.15 -18.77 9.16
CA ARG A 293 -11.34 -18.80 7.71
C ARG A 293 -12.75 -19.22 7.31
N ALA A 294 -13.31 -20.23 7.97
CA ALA A 294 -14.69 -20.68 7.75
C ALA A 294 -15.74 -19.62 8.12
N ARG A 295 -15.45 -18.78 9.13
CA ARG A 295 -16.35 -17.69 9.58
C ARG A 295 -16.13 -16.39 8.83
N CYS A 296 -15.01 -16.23 8.14
CA CYS A 296 -14.63 -15.06 7.36
C CYS A 296 -14.54 -15.43 5.85
N PRO A 297 -15.67 -15.77 5.20
CA PRO A 297 -15.68 -16.29 3.84
C PRO A 297 -15.21 -15.29 2.79
N ASN A 298 -15.16 -13.99 3.12
CA ASN A 298 -14.74 -12.92 2.23
C ASN A 298 -13.30 -12.46 2.50
N ALA A 299 -12.57 -13.06 3.46
CA ALA A 299 -11.18 -12.71 3.71
C ALA A 299 -10.31 -12.97 2.47
N GLY A 300 -9.45 -12.01 2.09
CA GLY A 300 -8.67 -12.08 0.86
C GLY A 300 -9.41 -11.65 -0.41
N CYS A 301 -10.65 -11.16 -0.30
CA CYS A 301 -11.33 -10.48 -1.42
C CYS A 301 -10.92 -9.00 -1.49
N LEU A 302 -11.15 -8.38 -2.64
CA LEU A 302 -11.16 -6.92 -2.76
C LEU A 302 -12.59 -6.42 -2.58
N PHE A 303 -12.75 -5.28 -1.90
CA PHE A 303 -14.03 -4.63 -1.66
C PHE A 303 -14.07 -3.27 -2.35
N ILE A 304 -15.27 -2.78 -2.63
CA ILE A 304 -15.53 -1.43 -3.14
C ILE A 304 -16.67 -0.78 -2.35
N ALA A 305 -16.55 0.50 -2.05
CA ALA A 305 -17.56 1.26 -1.31
C ALA A 305 -17.75 2.68 -1.86
N ASP A 306 -18.93 3.24 -1.58
CA ASP A 306 -19.22 4.65 -1.80
C ASP A 306 -18.48 5.51 -0.77
N THR A 307 -18.09 6.72 -1.20
CA THR A 307 -17.49 7.73 -0.33
C THR A 307 -18.30 9.03 -0.39
N GLN A 308 -18.08 9.93 0.58
CA GLN A 308 -18.59 11.31 0.51
C GLN A 308 -17.62 12.28 -0.18
N LEU A 309 -16.52 11.79 -0.74
CA LEU A 309 -15.53 12.61 -1.41
C LEU A 309 -16.01 13.00 -2.81
N GLU A 310 -15.90 14.28 -3.15
CA GLU A 310 -16.27 14.80 -4.48
C GLU A 310 -15.16 14.55 -5.51
N SER A 311 -13.92 14.53 -5.04
CA SER A 311 -12.70 14.24 -5.80
C SER A 311 -11.75 13.35 -5.00
N CYS A 312 -10.79 12.75 -5.70
CA CYS A 312 -9.63 12.11 -5.09
C CYS A 312 -8.38 12.63 -5.82
N PRO A 313 -7.19 12.56 -5.19
CA PRO A 313 -5.95 12.92 -5.86
C PRO A 313 -5.74 12.08 -7.12
N GLU A 314 -5.18 12.70 -8.15
CA GLU A 314 -4.60 11.95 -9.28
C GLU A 314 -3.37 11.18 -8.77
N PRO A 315 -3.14 9.94 -9.24
CA PRO A 315 -1.98 9.18 -8.81
C PRO A 315 -0.69 9.87 -9.26
N GLU A 316 0.26 10.02 -8.34
CA GLU A 316 1.63 10.42 -8.70
C GLU A 316 2.29 9.29 -9.49
N LEU A 317 2.95 9.66 -10.58
CA LEU A 317 3.60 8.71 -11.51
C LEU A 317 5.11 8.79 -11.35
N VAL A 318 5.78 7.64 -11.27
CA VAL A 318 7.25 7.59 -11.30
C VAL A 318 7.75 8.04 -12.68
N ARG A 319 8.64 9.03 -12.71
CA ARG A 319 9.21 9.60 -13.93
C ARG A 319 10.63 9.08 -14.15
N LEU A 320 10.72 7.80 -14.52
CA LEU A 320 11.96 7.19 -15.02
C LEU A 320 12.52 8.05 -16.17
N ALA A 321 13.85 8.22 -16.19
CA ALA A 321 14.54 9.14 -17.08
C ALA A 321 14.43 8.75 -18.56
#